data_AF-A0A939I3E4-F1
#
_entry.id   AF-A0A939I3E4-F1
#
_cell.length_a   1.000
_cell.length_b   1.000
_cell.length_c   1.000
_cell.angle_alpha   90.00
_cell.angle_beta   90.00
_cell.angle_gamma   90.00
#
_symmetry.space_group_name_H-M   'P 1'
#
loop_
_entity.id
_entity.type
_entity.pdbx_description
1 polymer ?
#
loop_
_entity_poly.entity_id
_entity_poly.type
_entity_poly.pdbx_seq_one_letter_code
_entity_poly.pdbx_strand_id
1 'polypeptide(L)'
;MIVALKPSDIRPVVKDESDSEQIPTLYDYPVRDLTDISIYQSRAGDLIAKGDFDAAVCGAVFIAKIVMRMIAEHHSIDFETQSPTELALTFFACGFLTQSDYEILVKAIAISDRVIEQQEKVAVAQNFADQAFEVVQRLVRFHSQV
;
A
#
# COMPACT_ATOMS: atom_id res chain seq x y z
N MET A 1 67.22 -16.80 18.30
CA MET A 1 65.98 -17.43 17.83
C MET A 1 64.81 -16.72 18.50
N ILE A 2 64.24 -15.73 17.81
CA ILE A 2 63.09 -14.94 18.24
C ILE A 2 62.18 -14.87 17.00
N VAL A 3 60.96 -15.39 17.12
CA VAL A 3 59.95 -15.40 16.06
C VAL A 3 59.31 -14.01 16.02
N ALA A 4 59.49 -13.30 14.91
CA ALA A 4 58.90 -11.98 14.66
C ALA A 4 57.49 -12.16 14.05
N LEU A 5 56.47 -11.67 14.76
CA LEU A 5 55.11 -11.52 14.25
C LEU A 5 55.06 -10.31 13.29
N LYS A 6 54.58 -10.52 12.07
CA LYS A 6 54.33 -9.46 11.08
C LYS A 6 52.89 -8.95 11.24
N PRO A 7 52.63 -7.65 11.33
CA PRO A 7 51.28 -7.09 11.26
C PRO A 7 50.90 -6.79 9.79
N SER A 8 49.58 -6.70 9.55
CA SER A 8 48.90 -6.12 8.38
C SER A 8 48.58 -7.06 7.22
N ASP A 9 47.31 -7.51 7.18
CA ASP A 9 46.41 -7.35 6.03
C ASP A 9 44.96 -7.68 6.46
N ILE A 10 44.42 -6.86 7.37
CA ILE A 10 42.97 -6.77 7.56
C ILE A 10 42.47 -5.96 6.36
N ARG A 11 41.98 -6.65 5.34
CA ARG A 11 41.20 -6.01 4.28
C ARG A 11 39.94 -5.44 4.92
N PRO A 12 39.59 -4.15 4.72
CA PRO A 12 38.28 -3.68 5.12
C PRO A 12 37.26 -4.44 4.26
N VAL A 13 36.43 -5.25 4.90
CA VAL A 13 35.17 -5.68 4.30
C VAL A 13 34.38 -4.40 4.10
N VAL A 14 34.31 -3.93 2.86
CA VAL A 14 33.34 -2.92 2.47
C VAL A 14 31.99 -3.59 2.70
N LYS A 15 31.33 -3.24 3.80
CA LYS A 15 29.88 -3.36 3.86
C LYS A 15 29.39 -2.36 2.82
N ASP A 16 29.02 -2.87 1.65
CA ASP A 16 28.10 -2.15 0.80
C ASP A 16 26.79 -2.04 1.58
N GLU A 17 26.69 -0.97 2.38
CA GLU A 17 25.44 -0.39 2.83
C GLU A 17 24.74 0.19 1.60
N SER A 18 24.22 -0.72 0.77
CA SER A 18 23.08 -0.42 -0.08
C SER A 18 21.84 -0.85 0.70
N ASP A 19 21.57 -0.16 1.81
CA ASP A 19 20.19 0.03 2.27
C ASP A 19 19.50 0.95 1.24
N SER A 20 19.39 0.47 0.01
CA SER A 20 18.23 0.79 -0.80
C SER A 20 17.07 0.29 0.03
N GLU A 21 16.32 1.19 0.66
CA GLU A 21 14.98 0.89 1.16
C GLU A 21 14.25 0.23 0.00
N GLN A 22 14.29 -1.10 -0.06
CA GLN A 22 13.50 -1.87 -0.99
C GLN A 22 12.09 -1.54 -0.60
N ILE A 23 11.40 -0.77 -1.44
CA ILE A 23 9.96 -0.61 -1.36
C ILE A 23 9.44 -2.04 -1.32
N PRO A 24 8.85 -2.48 -0.20
CA PRO A 24 8.45 -3.86 -0.05
C PRO A 24 7.52 -4.19 -1.21
N THR A 25 7.79 -5.30 -1.89
CA THR A 25 6.91 -5.71 -2.98
C THR A 25 5.52 -5.93 -2.41
N LEU A 26 4.49 -5.56 -3.17
CA LEU A 26 3.07 -5.64 -2.78
C LEU A 26 2.66 -7.02 -2.20
N TYR A 27 3.45 -8.05 -2.48
CA TYR A 27 3.22 -9.46 -2.11
C TYR A 27 3.99 -9.93 -0.87
N ASP A 28 4.89 -9.13 -0.31
CA ASP A 28 5.81 -9.55 0.76
C ASP A 28 5.43 -9.06 2.17
N TYR A 29 4.22 -8.52 2.35
CA TYR A 29 3.77 -8.08 3.66
C TYR A 29 2.94 -9.16 4.38
N PRO A 30 3.51 -9.86 5.38
CA PRO A 30 2.76 -10.72 6.28
C PRO A 30 2.09 -9.84 7.35
N VAL A 31 1.12 -9.02 6.99
CA VAL A 31 0.52 -8.08 7.94
C VAL A 31 -0.98 -8.30 8.04
N ARG A 32 -1.35 -8.94 9.16
CA ARG A 32 -2.71 -9.40 9.50
C ARG A 32 -3.33 -8.58 10.64
N ASP A 33 -2.96 -7.31 10.80
CA ASP A 33 -3.62 -6.49 11.83
C ASP A 33 -3.84 -5.02 11.44
N LEU A 34 -4.77 -4.39 12.15
CA LEU A 34 -5.19 -3.00 11.97
C LEU A 34 -4.15 -1.97 12.45
N THR A 35 -3.19 -2.38 13.29
CA THR A 35 -2.13 -1.52 13.82
C THR A 35 -1.25 -1.02 12.67
N ASP A 36 -0.86 -1.93 11.79
CA ASP A 36 -0.04 -1.58 10.63
C ASP A 36 -0.81 -0.75 9.61
N ILE A 37 -2.12 -1.03 9.42
CA ILE A 37 -3.00 -0.20 8.57
C ILE A 37 -3.03 1.26 9.05
N SER A 38 -3.03 1.51 10.36
CA SER A 38 -3.02 2.87 10.91
C SER A 38 -1.75 3.65 10.55
N ILE A 39 -0.60 2.97 10.49
CA ILE A 39 0.68 3.57 10.08
C ILE A 39 0.62 3.98 8.60
N TYR A 40 0.10 3.11 7.74
CA TYR A 40 -0.07 3.42 6.32
C TYR A 40 -1.07 4.55 6.09
N GLN A 41 -2.16 4.60 6.86
CA GLN A 41 -3.10 5.71 6.81
C GLN A 41 -2.43 7.03 7.19
N SER A 42 -1.63 7.06 8.25
CA SER A 42 -0.88 8.26 8.64
C SER A 42 0.08 8.70 7.52
N ARG A 43 0.83 7.76 6.94
CA ARG A 43 1.76 8.05 5.83
C ARG A 43 1.04 8.60 4.60
N ALA A 44 -0.10 8.03 4.23
CA ALA A 44 -0.91 8.53 3.11
C ALA A 44 -1.44 9.95 3.39
N GLY A 45 -1.85 10.25 4.62
CA GLY A 45 -2.21 11.60 5.04
C GLY A 45 -1.06 12.59 4.96
N ASP A 46 0.15 12.19 5.36
CA ASP A 46 1.35 13.04 5.27
C ASP A 46 1.72 13.34 3.81
N LEU A 47 1.54 12.39 2.88
CA LEU A 47 1.77 12.60 1.45
C LEU A 47 0.79 13.63 0.87
N ILE A 48 -0.49 13.58 1.26
CA ILE A 48 -1.47 14.61 0.89
C ILE A 48 -1.04 15.98 1.40
N ALA A 49 -0.60 16.08 2.66
CA ALA A 49 -0.15 17.33 3.26
C ALA A 49 1.09 17.92 2.57
N LYS A 50 1.93 17.08 1.97
CA LYS A 50 3.11 17.48 1.19
C LYS A 50 2.82 17.81 -0.27
N GLY A 51 1.62 17.49 -0.77
CA GLY A 51 1.25 17.67 -2.17
C GLY A 51 1.63 16.51 -3.09
N ASP A 52 2.06 15.38 -2.52
CA ASP A 52 2.43 14.15 -3.24
C ASP A 52 1.18 13.30 -3.52
N PHE A 53 0.27 13.85 -4.33
CA PHE A 53 -1.09 13.30 -4.50
C PHE A 53 -1.15 11.95 -5.21
N ASP A 54 -0.28 11.71 -6.18
CA ASP A 54 -0.16 10.43 -6.89
C ASP A 54 0.33 9.33 -5.95
N ALA A 55 1.37 9.62 -5.16
CA ALA A 55 1.87 8.72 -4.13
C ALA A 55 0.81 8.45 -3.05
N ALA A 56 0.07 9.48 -2.63
CA ALA A 56 -1.05 9.34 -1.69
C ALA A 56 -2.15 8.41 -2.23
N VAL A 57 -2.52 8.54 -3.51
CA VAL A 57 -3.49 7.64 -4.16
C VAL A 57 -2.96 6.21 -4.21
N CYS A 58 -1.67 6.00 -4.53
CA CYS A 58 -1.06 4.67 -4.50
C CYS A 58 -1.12 4.05 -3.08
N GLY A 59 -0.80 4.85 -2.06
CA GLY A 59 -0.92 4.46 -0.65
C GLY A 59 -2.36 4.11 -0.26
N ALA A 60 -3.34 4.90 -0.70
CA ALA A 60 -4.75 4.61 -0.48
C ALA A 60 -5.17 3.27 -1.11
N VAL A 61 -4.78 3.01 -2.37
CA VAL A 61 -5.07 1.73 -3.04
C VAL A 61 -4.42 0.55 -2.33
N PHE A 62 -3.18 0.70 -1.86
CA PHE A 62 -2.49 -0.32 -1.06
C PHE A 62 -3.31 -0.69 0.18
N ILE A 63 -3.74 0.31 0.95
CA ILE A 63 -4.53 0.09 2.16
C ILE A 63 -5.88 -0.55 1.80
N ALA A 64 -6.56 -0.07 0.75
CA ALA A 64 -7.82 -0.63 0.29
C ALA A 64 -7.70 -2.13 -0.01
N LYS A 65 -6.64 -2.54 -0.73
CA LYS A 65 -6.39 -3.95 -1.06
C LYS A 65 -6.25 -4.81 0.19
N ILE A 66 -5.50 -4.36 1.19
CA ILE A 66 -5.32 -5.08 2.46
C ILE A 66 -6.65 -5.20 3.21
N VAL A 67 -7.37 -4.09 3.37
CA VAL A 67 -8.61 -4.06 4.15
C VAL A 67 -9.71 -4.88 3.46
N MET A 68 -9.83 -4.78 2.15
CA MET A 68 -10.76 -5.61 1.38
C MET A 68 -10.40 -7.09 1.51
N ARG A 69 -9.11 -7.47 1.54
CA ARG A 69 -8.71 -8.86 1.82
C ARG A 69 -9.19 -9.32 3.19
N MET A 70 -8.97 -8.52 4.23
CA MET A 70 -9.41 -8.86 5.60
C MET A 70 -10.93 -9.01 5.70
N ILE A 71 -11.70 -8.11 5.09
CA ILE A 71 -13.16 -8.20 5.03
C ILE A 71 -13.59 -9.46 4.24
N ALA A 72 -12.95 -9.74 3.10
CA ALA A 72 -13.27 -10.90 2.29
C ALA A 72 -13.03 -12.22 3.05
N GLU A 73 -11.91 -12.32 3.78
CA GLU A 73 -11.59 -13.45 4.66
C GLU A 73 -12.66 -13.62 5.75
N HIS A 74 -13.07 -12.54 6.41
CA HIS A 74 -14.11 -12.57 7.44
C HIS A 74 -15.46 -13.06 6.87
N HIS A 75 -15.82 -12.59 5.67
CA HIS A 75 -17.12 -12.88 5.04
C HIS A 75 -17.12 -14.09 4.10
N SER A 76 -16.03 -14.87 4.03
CA SER A 76 -15.89 -16.03 3.14
C SER A 76 -16.10 -15.69 1.65
N ILE A 77 -15.63 -14.53 1.21
CA ILE A 77 -15.64 -14.09 -0.18
C ILE A 77 -14.35 -14.58 -0.85
N ASP A 78 -14.46 -15.26 -1.99
CA ASP A 78 -13.30 -15.66 -2.78
C ASP A 78 -12.64 -14.43 -3.43
N PHE A 79 -11.49 -14.00 -2.90
CA PHE A 79 -10.75 -12.84 -3.39
C PHE A 79 -9.46 -13.23 -4.14
N GLU A 80 -8.95 -14.46 -3.98
CA GLU A 80 -7.66 -14.90 -4.54
C GLU A 80 -7.71 -15.00 -6.08
N THR A 81 -8.91 -15.13 -6.64
CA THR A 81 -9.15 -15.22 -8.09
C THR A 81 -9.51 -13.88 -8.74
N GLN A 82 -9.73 -12.82 -7.95
CA GLN A 82 -10.25 -11.54 -8.43
C GLN A 82 -9.15 -10.51 -8.63
N SER A 83 -9.18 -9.82 -9.76
CA SER A 83 -8.40 -8.58 -9.93
C SER A 83 -8.88 -7.51 -8.92
N PRO A 84 -8.06 -6.49 -8.60
CA PRO A 84 -8.46 -5.43 -7.67
C PRO A 84 -9.77 -4.73 -8.04
N THR A 85 -10.03 -4.55 -9.34
CA THR A 85 -11.28 -3.94 -9.84
C THR A 85 -12.47 -4.87 -9.69
N GLU A 86 -12.31 -6.18 -9.94
CA GLU A 86 -13.36 -7.18 -9.71
C GLU A 86 -13.69 -7.27 -8.22
N LEU A 87 -12.67 -7.25 -7.35
CA LEU A 87 -12.86 -7.23 -5.91
C LEU A 87 -13.65 -5.99 -5.46
N ALA A 88 -13.31 -4.81 -5.98
CA ALA A 88 -14.07 -3.59 -5.70
C ALA A 88 -15.54 -3.70 -6.14
N LEU A 89 -15.81 -4.34 -7.28
CA LEU A 89 -17.17 -4.59 -7.76
C LEU A 89 -17.93 -5.57 -6.86
N THR A 90 -17.27 -6.66 -6.43
CA THR A 90 -17.83 -7.60 -5.45
C THR A 90 -18.18 -6.88 -4.15
N PHE A 91 -17.31 -6.00 -3.66
CA PHE A 91 -17.54 -5.22 -2.45
C PHE A 91 -18.70 -4.25 -2.57
N PHE A 92 -18.87 -3.62 -3.74
CA PHE A 92 -20.06 -2.83 -4.04
C PHE A 92 -21.33 -3.70 -4.07
N ALA A 93 -21.29 -4.84 -4.74
CA ALA A 93 -22.43 -5.76 -4.83
C ALA A 93 -22.84 -6.34 -3.47
N CYS A 94 -21.89 -6.55 -2.56
CA CYS A 94 -22.12 -6.99 -1.18
C CYS A 94 -22.55 -5.84 -0.23
N GLY A 95 -22.58 -4.59 -0.71
CA GLY A 95 -23.00 -3.43 0.09
C GLY A 95 -21.94 -2.87 1.04
N PHE A 96 -20.67 -3.26 0.89
CA PHE A 96 -19.55 -2.71 1.68
C PHE A 96 -19.08 -1.35 1.16
N LEU A 97 -19.37 -1.05 -0.11
CA LEU A 97 -19.07 0.23 -0.75
C LEU A 97 -20.35 0.87 -1.25
N THR A 98 -20.44 2.21 -1.16
CA THR A 98 -21.45 2.95 -1.93
C THR A 98 -21.04 3.04 -3.40
N GLN A 99 -21.95 3.43 -4.29
CA GLN A 99 -21.61 3.64 -5.70
C GLN A 99 -20.48 4.67 -5.88
N SER A 100 -20.52 5.76 -5.10
CA SER A 100 -19.46 6.79 -5.12
C SER A 100 -18.11 6.21 -4.68
N ASP A 101 -18.10 5.40 -3.61
CA ASP A 101 -16.86 4.77 -3.13
C ASP A 101 -16.27 3.82 -4.16
N TYR A 102 -17.13 3.03 -4.82
CA TYR A 102 -16.73 2.12 -5.89
C TYR A 102 -16.08 2.88 -7.06
N GLU A 103 -16.74 3.94 -7.56
CA GLU A 103 -16.23 4.72 -8.68
C GLU A 103 -14.88 5.39 -8.36
N ILE A 104 -14.74 5.94 -7.15
CA ILE A 104 -13.49 6.53 -6.66
C ILE A 104 -12.40 5.46 -6.58
N LEU A 105 -12.70 4.30 -5.98
CA LEU A 105 -11.73 3.23 -5.78
C LEU A 105 -11.25 2.63 -7.10
N VAL A 106 -12.15 2.37 -8.05
CA VAL A 106 -11.77 1.87 -9.38
C VAL A 106 -10.87 2.85 -10.11
N LYS A 107 -11.19 4.15 -10.04
CA LYS A 107 -10.34 5.19 -10.64
C LYS A 107 -8.97 5.27 -9.94
N ALA A 108 -8.94 5.14 -8.62
CA ALA A 108 -7.71 5.13 -7.84
C ALA A 108 -6.83 3.92 -8.21
N ILE A 109 -7.41 2.73 -8.36
CA ILE A 109 -6.72 1.52 -8.83
C ILE A 109 -6.08 1.77 -10.20
N ALA A 110 -6.84 2.29 -11.16
CA ALA A 110 -6.31 2.58 -12.49
C ALA A 110 -5.15 3.60 -12.48
N ILE A 111 -5.19 4.59 -11.59
CA ILE A 111 -4.07 5.53 -11.39
C ILE A 111 -2.86 4.80 -10.78
N SER A 112 -3.08 4.00 -9.74
CA SER A 112 -2.04 3.24 -9.07
C SER A 112 -1.32 2.29 -10.03
N ASP A 113 -2.06 1.57 -10.88
CA ASP A 113 -1.48 0.66 -11.87
C ASP A 113 -0.62 1.42 -12.90
N ARG A 114 -1.04 2.62 -13.32
CA ARG A 114 -0.24 3.49 -14.21
C ARG A 114 1.03 4.01 -13.53
N VAL A 115 0.92 4.44 -12.27
CA VAL A 115 2.08 4.98 -11.52
C VAL A 115 3.08 3.89 -11.18
N ILE A 116 2.61 2.71 -10.74
CA ILE A 116 3.47 1.62 -10.25
C ILE A 116 3.97 0.75 -11.40
N GLU A 117 3.08 0.24 -12.25
CA GLU A 117 3.44 -0.75 -13.27
C GLU A 117 3.98 -0.08 -14.54
N GLN A 118 3.39 1.05 -14.92
CA GLN A 118 3.77 1.76 -16.15
C GLN A 118 4.80 2.87 -15.88
N GLN A 119 5.16 3.10 -14.61
CA GLN A 119 6.08 4.15 -14.16
C GLN A 119 5.71 5.53 -14.73
N GLU A 120 4.41 5.77 -14.93
CA GLU A 120 3.91 6.99 -15.53
C GLU A 120 3.73 8.07 -14.46
N LYS A 121 4.17 9.30 -14.76
CA LYS A 121 3.87 10.44 -13.92
C LYS A 121 2.43 10.90 -14.17
N VAL A 122 1.53 10.53 -13.27
CA VAL A 122 0.10 10.90 -13.35
C VAL A 122 -0.16 12.14 -12.52
N ALA A 123 -0.68 13.20 -13.15
CA ALA A 123 -1.14 14.38 -12.42
C ALA A 123 -2.46 14.06 -11.69
N VAL A 124 -2.42 14.06 -10.37
CA VAL A 124 -3.58 13.82 -9.51
C VAL A 124 -3.98 15.13 -8.83
N ALA A 125 -5.27 15.45 -8.86
CA ALA A 125 -5.81 16.61 -8.16
C ALA A 125 -5.99 16.30 -6.67
N GLN A 126 -5.73 17.29 -5.80
CA GLN A 126 -5.85 17.15 -4.34
C GLN A 126 -7.20 16.58 -3.92
N ASN A 127 -8.29 17.12 -4.47
CA ASN A 127 -9.65 16.68 -4.14
C ASN A 127 -9.87 15.18 -4.41
N PHE A 128 -9.21 14.62 -5.42
CA PHE A 128 -9.30 13.20 -5.72
C PHE A 128 -8.47 12.36 -4.76
N ALA A 129 -7.27 12.83 -4.37
CA ALA A 129 -6.46 12.17 -3.36
C ALA A 129 -7.19 12.12 -2.00
N ASP A 130 -7.83 13.23 -1.62
CA ASP A 130 -8.66 13.30 -0.41
C ASP A 130 -9.83 12.30 -0.47
N GLN A 131 -10.55 12.26 -1.61
CA GLN A 131 -11.64 11.30 -1.83
C GLN A 131 -11.18 9.85 -1.74
N ALA A 132 -10.05 9.50 -2.39
CA ALA A 132 -9.50 8.15 -2.33
C ALA A 132 -9.13 7.76 -0.90
N PHE A 133 -8.55 8.69 -0.14
CA PHE A 133 -8.20 8.49 1.25
C PHE A 133 -9.44 8.32 2.15
N GLU A 134 -10.50 9.09 1.93
CA GLU A 134 -11.76 8.95 2.66
C GLU A 134 -12.43 7.58 2.44
N VAL A 135 -12.42 7.08 1.20
CA VAL A 135 -12.97 5.74 0.88
C VAL A 135 -12.26 4.67 1.71
N VAL A 136 -10.93 4.74 1.78
CA VAL A 136 -10.13 3.81 2.58
C VAL A 136 -10.44 3.93 4.07
N GLN A 137 -10.58 5.15 4.59
CA GLN A 137 -10.96 5.35 5.98
C GLN A 137 -12.34 4.75 6.30
N ARG A 138 -13.30 4.84 5.36
CA ARG A 138 -14.61 4.19 5.50
C ARG A 138 -14.48 2.66 5.52
N LEU A 139 -13.71 2.07 4.60
CA LEU A 139 -13.43 0.63 4.58
C LEU A 139 -12.78 0.14 5.89
N VAL A 140 -11.80 0.87 6.42
CA VAL A 140 -11.14 0.52 7.68
C VAL A 140 -12.13 0.57 8.84
N ARG A 141 -12.95 1.62 8.92
CA ARG A 141 -14.00 1.74 9.95
C ARG A 141 -15.02 0.62 9.85
N PHE A 142 -15.40 0.22 8.63
CA PHE A 142 -16.28 -0.92 8.41
C PHE A 142 -15.66 -2.19 8.98
N HIS A 143 -14.43 -2.51 8.61
CA HIS A 143 -13.72 -3.69 9.13
C HIS A 143 -13.62 -3.68 10.66
N SER A 144 -13.36 -2.54 11.30
CA SER A 144 -13.29 -2.45 12.77
C SER A 144 -14.62 -2.71 13.50
N GLN A 145 -15.74 -2.80 12.79
CA GLN A 145 -17.08 -3.06 13.36
C GLN A 145 -17.51 -4.53 13.24
N VAL A 146 -16.77 -5.35 12.47
CA VAL A 146 -17.07 -6.76 12.19
C VAL A 146 -16.19 -7.66 13.06
#